data_AF-A0A7S2A2J5-F1
#
_entry.id   AF-A0A7S2A2J5-F1
#
_cell.length_a   1.000
_cell.length_b   1.000
_cell.length_c   1.000
_cell.angle_alpha   90.00
_cell.angle_beta   90.00
_cell.angle_gamma   90.00
#
_symmetry.space_group_name_H-M   'P 1'
#
loop_
_entity.id
_entity.type
_entity.pdbx_description
1 polymer ?
#
loop_
_entity_poly.entity_id
_entity_poly.type
_entity_poly.pdbx_seq_one_letter_code
_entity_poly.pdbx_strand_id
1 'polypeptide(L)'
;IAPFFLEGGRLTANDVHYVAEEGGRLIPAAQTPFAEDRAFGFRNSDLKDYVEEKTNGRIRREDVLSITIDDVRRGGPDAVRAKLRELTDMRACVVNAVTMRDMEVFALGMLRAEAEDGKRFLVRSAASFVQARIGLKKRPLLDAAVINHAGPASLENGGLIVVGSYVPKTTAQLAELMKLDGLEGIELDARDLIDPSKRGGVLAAALT
;
A
#
# COMPACT_ATOMS: atom_id res chain seq x y z
N ILE A 1 8.70 -7.09 6.52
CA ILE A 1 7.42 -6.37 6.43
C ILE A 1 7.73 -4.88 6.53
N ALA A 2 7.57 -4.13 5.44
CA ALA A 2 7.91 -2.70 5.36
C ALA A 2 6.73 -1.91 4.75
N PRO A 3 5.66 -1.65 5.51
CA PRO A 3 4.41 -1.12 4.97
C PRO A 3 4.39 0.41 4.84
N PHE A 4 5.46 1.10 5.24
CA PHE A 4 5.56 2.56 5.11
C PHE A 4 5.32 3.00 3.65
N PHE A 5 4.45 3.98 3.49
CA PHE A 5 4.14 4.60 2.21
C PHE A 5 3.78 6.07 2.42
N LEU A 6 4.73 6.96 2.13
CA LEU A 6 4.64 8.37 2.48
C LEU A 6 3.47 9.08 1.79
N GLU A 7 3.34 8.93 0.48
CA GLU A 7 2.28 9.58 -0.31
C GLU A 7 0.89 9.05 0.06
N GLY A 8 0.82 7.83 0.59
CA GLY A 8 -0.39 7.29 1.19
C GLY A 8 -0.63 7.75 2.62
N GLY A 9 0.29 8.44 3.29
CA GLY A 9 0.17 8.72 4.72
C GLY A 9 0.25 7.46 5.59
N ARG A 10 0.97 6.43 5.15
CA ARG A 10 1.14 5.16 5.89
C ARG A 10 2.48 5.20 6.61
N LEU A 11 2.44 5.23 7.94
CA LEU A 11 3.62 5.41 8.80
C LEU A 11 3.78 4.23 9.74
N THR A 12 4.99 3.89 10.12
CA THR A 12 5.23 2.87 11.16
C THR A 12 6.18 3.42 12.21
N ALA A 13 5.72 3.47 13.46
CA ALA A 13 6.49 3.95 14.60
C ALA A 13 6.20 3.09 15.84
N ASN A 14 7.25 2.73 16.56
CA ASN A 14 7.19 1.83 17.72
C ASN A 14 6.43 0.53 17.39
N ASP A 15 6.72 -0.04 16.23
CA ASP A 15 6.11 -1.24 15.64
C ASP A 15 4.63 -1.11 15.26
N VAL A 16 3.96 -0.01 15.60
CA VAL A 16 2.56 0.25 15.23
C VAL A 16 2.49 0.90 13.86
N HIS A 17 1.64 0.35 13.00
CA HIS A 17 1.32 0.94 11.70
C HIS A 17 0.14 1.89 11.80
N TYR A 18 0.28 3.07 11.21
CA TYR A 18 -0.67 4.16 11.24
C TYR A 18 -1.09 4.57 9.83
N VAL A 19 -2.33 5.01 9.71
CA VAL A 19 -2.86 5.74 8.57
C VAL A 19 -3.09 7.19 9.00
N ALA A 20 -2.47 8.12 8.29
CA ALA A 20 -2.68 9.54 8.47
C ALA A 20 -4.00 9.96 7.80
N GLU A 21 -4.84 10.65 8.55
CA GLU A 21 -6.01 11.34 8.02
C GLU A 21 -5.69 12.77 7.57
N GLU A 22 -6.67 13.38 6.92
CA GLU A 22 -6.67 14.82 6.67
C GLU A 22 -6.48 15.59 7.99
N GLY A 23 -5.61 16.61 7.98
CA GLY A 23 -5.20 17.32 9.20
C GLY A 23 -4.08 16.66 10.01
N GLY A 24 -3.54 15.52 9.57
CA GLY A 24 -2.31 14.94 10.14
C GLY A 24 -2.50 14.03 11.36
N ARG A 25 -3.75 13.72 11.72
CA ARG A 25 -4.05 12.76 12.79
C ARG A 25 -3.63 11.35 12.38
N LEU A 26 -2.88 10.66 13.23
CA LEU A 26 -2.44 9.28 13.00
C LEU A 26 -3.38 8.29 13.67
N ILE A 27 -3.94 7.38 12.88
CA ILE A 27 -4.85 6.33 13.36
C ILE A 27 -4.18 4.98 13.24
N PRO A 28 -4.11 4.18 14.32
CA PRO A 28 -3.67 2.80 14.23
C PRO A 28 -4.45 2.05 13.14
N ALA A 29 -3.76 1.35 12.23
CA ALA A 29 -4.37 0.78 11.04
C ALA A 29 -5.59 -0.13 11.33
N ALA A 30 -5.58 -0.86 12.45
CA ALA A 30 -6.69 -1.73 12.87
C ALA A 30 -7.97 -0.97 13.28
N GLN A 31 -7.89 0.34 13.48
CA GLN A 31 -9.04 1.21 13.78
C GLN A 31 -9.59 1.91 12.54
N THR A 32 -9.09 1.55 11.35
CA THR A 32 -9.54 2.11 10.07
C THR A 32 -10.45 1.12 9.36
N PRO A 33 -11.30 1.56 8.41
CA PRO A 33 -12.12 0.65 7.61
C PRO A 33 -11.32 -0.41 6.83
N PHE A 34 -10.02 -0.21 6.60
CA PHE A 34 -9.15 -1.20 5.95
C PHE A 34 -9.03 -2.50 6.77
N ALA A 35 -9.20 -2.43 8.09
CA ALA A 35 -9.14 -3.57 8.99
C ALA A 35 -10.37 -4.48 8.88
N GLU A 36 -11.49 -3.94 8.42
CA GLU A 36 -12.79 -4.63 8.29
C GLU A 36 -12.99 -5.29 6.92
N ASP A 37 -11.96 -5.28 6.06
CA ASP A 37 -12.05 -5.91 4.74
C ASP A 37 -12.39 -7.41 4.86
N ARG A 38 -13.36 -7.86 4.05
CA ARG A 38 -13.89 -9.23 4.15
C ARG A 38 -12.90 -10.32 3.75
N ALA A 39 -11.92 -10.00 2.90
CA ALA A 39 -10.94 -10.96 2.41
C ALA A 39 -9.59 -10.83 3.13
N PHE A 40 -9.19 -9.61 3.47
CA PHE A 40 -7.85 -9.27 3.97
C PHE A 40 -7.83 -8.61 5.34
N GLY A 41 -8.98 -8.48 6.02
CA GLY A 41 -9.14 -7.83 7.31
C GLY A 41 -8.19 -8.33 8.39
N PHE A 42 -7.91 -7.49 9.37
CA PHE A 42 -6.91 -7.73 10.40
C PHE A 42 -7.29 -7.02 11.71
N ARG A 43 -6.78 -7.51 12.85
CA ARG A 43 -7.11 -6.95 14.17
C ARG A 43 -6.01 -6.13 14.81
N ASN A 44 -4.76 -6.33 14.39
CA ASN A 44 -3.60 -5.72 15.04
C ASN A 44 -2.95 -4.61 14.21
N SER A 45 -2.66 -3.48 14.87
CA SER A 45 -1.85 -2.40 14.29
C SER A 45 -0.36 -2.55 14.60
N ASP A 46 -0.01 -3.18 15.73
CA ASP A 46 1.36 -3.61 16.01
C ASP A 46 1.74 -4.67 14.96
N LEU A 47 2.80 -4.41 14.20
CA LEU A 47 3.20 -5.25 13.08
C LEU A 47 3.74 -6.61 13.52
N LYS A 48 4.22 -6.74 14.75
CA LYS A 48 4.66 -8.03 15.31
C LYS A 48 3.44 -8.89 15.64
N ASP A 49 2.44 -8.29 16.29
CA ASP A 49 1.16 -8.95 16.56
C ASP A 49 0.41 -9.28 15.26
N TYR A 50 0.47 -8.40 14.26
CA TYR A 50 -0.07 -8.66 12.91
C TYR A 50 0.60 -9.85 12.23
N VAL A 51 1.93 -10.01 12.37
CA VAL A 51 2.64 -11.18 11.82
C VAL A 51 2.16 -12.46 12.52
N GLU A 52 2.03 -12.44 13.84
CA GLU A 52 1.51 -13.58 14.60
C GLU A 52 0.08 -13.95 14.18
N GLU A 53 -0.79 -12.94 14.07
CA GLU A 53 -2.16 -13.08 13.59
C GLU A 53 -2.20 -13.72 12.20
N LYS A 54 -1.49 -13.16 11.21
CA LYS A 54 -1.52 -13.63 9.82
C LYS A 54 -0.80 -14.97 9.61
N THR A 55 -0.01 -15.41 10.58
CA THR A 55 0.63 -16.72 10.54
C THR A 55 -0.11 -17.77 11.37
N ASN A 56 -1.22 -17.39 12.02
CA ASN A 56 -1.96 -18.23 12.97
C ASN A 56 -1.04 -18.78 14.08
N GLY A 57 -0.19 -17.93 14.67
CA GLY A 57 0.69 -18.29 15.77
C GLY A 57 1.98 -19.03 15.39
N ARG A 58 2.19 -19.37 14.11
CA ARG A 58 3.43 -20.06 13.67
C ARG A 58 4.68 -19.20 13.85
N ILE A 59 4.55 -17.88 13.77
CA ILE A 59 5.61 -16.92 14.12
C ILE A 59 5.06 -16.08 15.26
N ARG A 60 5.57 -16.29 16.48
CA ARG A 60 5.12 -15.55 17.67
C ARG A 60 5.67 -14.13 17.67
N ARG A 61 4.97 -13.16 18.29
CA ARG A 61 5.42 -11.75 18.31
C ARG A 61 6.85 -11.60 18.82
N GLU A 62 7.25 -12.37 19.83
CA GLU A 62 8.59 -12.30 20.43
C GLU A 62 9.69 -12.70 19.47
N ASP A 63 9.36 -13.57 18.51
CA ASP A 63 10.28 -14.08 17.49
C ASP A 63 10.37 -13.13 16.26
N VAL A 64 9.56 -12.07 16.21
CA VAL A 64 9.59 -11.05 15.15
C VAL A 64 10.62 -9.97 15.49
N LEU A 65 11.65 -9.87 14.65
CA LEU A 65 12.67 -8.82 14.76
C LEU A 65 12.06 -7.45 14.38
N SER A 66 12.45 -6.41 15.09
CA SER A 66 12.12 -5.02 14.74
C SER A 66 13.37 -4.24 14.36
N ILE A 67 13.33 -3.61 13.19
CA ILE A 67 14.20 -2.48 12.84
C ILE A 67 13.48 -1.23 13.32
N THR A 68 14.01 -0.65 14.39
CA THR A 68 13.46 0.54 15.05
C THR A 68 13.89 1.82 14.33
N ILE A 69 13.23 2.94 14.64
CA ILE A 69 13.64 4.26 14.14
C ILE A 69 15.06 4.62 14.61
N ASP A 70 15.45 4.21 15.82
CA ASP A 70 16.78 4.50 16.36
C ASP A 70 17.88 3.71 15.66
N ASP A 71 17.64 2.44 15.31
CA ASP A 71 18.56 1.65 14.49
C ASP A 71 18.86 2.36 13.18
N VAL A 72 17.81 2.90 12.56
CA VAL A 72 17.87 3.61 11.27
C VAL A 72 18.57 4.96 11.43
N ARG A 73 18.13 5.81 12.37
CA ARG A 73 18.57 7.22 12.44
C ARG A 73 19.89 7.41 13.17
N ARG A 74 20.19 6.59 14.18
CA ARG A 74 21.43 6.68 14.96
C ARG A 74 22.45 5.65 14.50
N GLY A 75 22.02 4.42 14.23
CA GLY A 75 22.89 3.34 13.80
C GLY A 75 23.19 3.34 12.30
N GLY A 76 22.29 3.88 11.48
CA GLY A 76 22.46 3.95 10.04
C GLY A 76 22.40 2.57 9.35
N PRO A 77 22.88 2.50 8.09
CA PRO A 77 22.82 1.27 7.30
C PRO A 77 23.57 0.08 7.92
N ASP A 78 24.64 0.34 8.67
CA ASP A 78 25.46 -0.72 9.26
C ASP A 78 24.77 -1.39 10.45
N ALA A 79 24.05 -0.63 11.28
CA ALA A 79 23.23 -1.20 12.34
C ALA A 79 22.05 -2.01 11.76
N VAL A 80 21.41 -1.49 10.69
CA VAL A 80 20.36 -2.24 9.98
C VAL A 80 20.90 -3.55 9.43
N ARG A 81 22.05 -3.53 8.74
CA ARG A 81 22.70 -4.74 8.23
C ARG A 81 23.00 -5.73 9.36
N ALA A 82 23.60 -5.27 10.45
CA ALA A 82 23.97 -6.12 11.59
C ALA A 82 22.75 -6.89 12.14
N LYS A 83 21.62 -6.20 12.32
CA LYS A 83 20.36 -6.83 12.74
C LYS A 83 19.80 -7.79 11.69
N LEU A 84 19.80 -7.39 10.42
CA LEU A 84 19.32 -8.27 9.34
C LEU A 84 20.17 -9.54 9.19
N ARG A 85 21.45 -9.49 9.56
CA ARG A 85 22.35 -10.66 9.57
C ARG A 85 21.91 -11.72 10.58
N GLU A 86 21.30 -11.32 11.69
CA GLU A 86 20.82 -12.21 12.75
C GLU A 86 19.59 -13.03 12.34
N LEU A 87 18.89 -12.64 11.26
CA LEU A 87 17.73 -13.38 10.76
C LEU A 87 18.15 -14.72 10.17
N THR A 88 17.67 -15.80 10.77
CA THR A 88 17.78 -17.18 10.27
C THR A 88 16.39 -17.80 10.15
N ASP A 89 16.29 -18.96 9.49
CA ASP A 89 15.10 -19.81 9.53
C ASP A 89 13.78 -19.13 9.13
N MET A 90 13.85 -18.25 8.12
CA MET A 90 12.70 -17.49 7.60
C MET A 90 11.97 -16.65 8.67
N ARG A 91 12.67 -16.24 9.74
CA ARG A 91 12.12 -15.34 10.76
C ARG A 91 11.68 -14.02 10.16
N ALA A 92 10.55 -13.52 10.65
CA ALA A 92 9.98 -12.27 10.19
C ALA A 92 10.69 -11.07 10.80
N CYS A 93 10.73 -9.98 10.03
CA CYS A 93 11.24 -8.69 10.45
C CYS A 93 10.24 -7.59 10.08
N VAL A 94 9.99 -6.66 10.98
CA VAL A 94 9.19 -5.44 10.75
C VAL A 94 10.10 -4.23 10.67
N VAL A 95 9.70 -3.23 9.91
CA VAL A 95 10.51 -2.03 9.66
C VAL A 95 9.71 -0.80 10.04
N ASN A 96 10.26 -0.01 10.96
CA ASN A 96 9.75 1.30 11.33
C ASN A 96 10.29 2.36 10.38
N ALA A 97 9.41 3.23 9.89
CA ALA A 97 9.76 4.37 9.06
C ALA A 97 8.62 5.38 9.12
N VAL A 98 8.98 6.65 9.26
CA VAL A 98 8.02 7.77 9.21
C VAL A 98 8.39 8.81 8.15
N THR A 99 9.53 8.64 7.48
CA THR A 99 10.00 9.46 6.38
C THR A 99 10.64 8.58 5.29
N MET A 100 10.76 9.13 4.07
CA MET A 100 11.52 8.47 3.00
C MET A 100 12.98 8.24 3.41
N ARG A 101 13.58 9.14 4.19
CA ARG A 101 14.97 8.99 4.63
C ARG A 101 15.17 7.77 5.52
N ASP A 102 14.19 7.47 6.38
CA ASP A 102 14.23 6.25 7.20
C ASP A 102 14.24 5.00 6.30
N MET A 103 13.40 5.00 5.27
CA MET A 103 13.29 3.88 4.33
C MET A 103 14.52 3.74 3.43
N GLU A 104 15.15 4.84 3.02
CA GLU A 104 16.42 4.85 2.27
C GLU A 104 17.56 4.23 3.05
N VAL A 105 17.70 4.58 4.34
CA VAL A 105 18.73 4.01 5.21
C VAL A 105 18.49 2.52 5.43
N PHE A 106 17.23 2.11 5.66
CA PHE A 106 16.87 0.70 5.74
C PHE A 106 17.22 -0.05 4.44
N ALA A 107 16.83 0.51 3.28
CA ALA A 107 17.07 -0.10 1.98
C ALA A 107 18.57 -0.29 1.71
N LEU A 108 19.41 0.71 2.05
CA LEU A 108 20.85 0.59 1.93
C LEU A 108 21.43 -0.48 2.87
N GLY A 109 20.98 -0.54 4.12
CA GLY A 109 21.42 -1.59 5.07
C GLY A 109 21.04 -2.99 4.59
N MET A 110 19.84 -3.14 4.02
CA MET A 110 19.39 -4.39 3.41
C MET A 110 20.23 -4.77 2.19
N LEU A 111 20.52 -3.83 1.28
CA LEU A 111 21.38 -4.07 0.12
C LEU A 111 22.79 -4.52 0.53
N ARG A 112 23.35 -3.93 1.60
CA ARG A 112 24.63 -4.37 2.16
C ARG A 112 24.54 -5.77 2.76
N ALA A 113 23.48 -6.11 3.48
CA ALA A 113 23.29 -7.47 4.00
C ALA A 113 23.19 -8.52 2.88
N GLU A 114 22.56 -8.18 1.76
CA GLU A 114 22.49 -9.06 0.58
C GLU A 114 23.86 -9.20 -0.09
N ALA A 115 24.56 -8.08 -0.33
CA ALA A 115 25.83 -8.05 -1.06
C ALA A 115 27.02 -8.59 -0.26
N GLU A 116 27.09 -8.28 1.03
CA GLU A 116 28.25 -8.57 1.89
C GLU A 116 28.06 -9.83 2.75
N ASP A 117 26.83 -10.11 3.21
CA ASP A 117 26.54 -11.28 4.06
C ASP A 117 25.85 -12.42 3.29
N GLY A 118 25.59 -12.25 1.99
CA GLY A 118 24.94 -13.25 1.14
C GLY A 118 23.49 -13.54 1.52
N LYS A 119 22.84 -12.67 2.30
CA LYS A 119 21.44 -12.85 2.71
C LYS A 119 20.50 -12.72 1.51
N ARG A 120 19.35 -13.38 1.63
CA ARG A 120 18.23 -13.22 0.69
C ARG A 120 16.96 -13.03 1.49
N PHE A 121 16.19 -12.03 1.12
CA PHE A 121 15.00 -11.64 1.87
C PHE A 121 13.76 -11.71 0.97
N LEU A 122 12.67 -12.25 1.52
CA LEU A 122 11.34 -12.08 0.95
C LEU A 122 10.71 -10.82 1.53
N VAL A 123 10.47 -9.81 0.69
CA VAL A 123 9.94 -8.52 1.14
C VAL A 123 8.46 -8.40 0.82
N ARG A 124 7.64 -8.24 1.87
CA ARG A 124 6.30 -7.66 1.76
C ARG A 124 6.39 -6.19 2.16
N SER A 125 6.03 -5.30 1.23
CA SER A 125 6.21 -3.86 1.39
C SER A 125 5.14 -3.05 0.65
N ALA A 126 5.14 -1.74 0.91
CA ALA A 126 4.42 -0.76 0.10
C ALA A 126 5.38 0.02 -0.83
N ALA A 127 4.84 0.97 -1.62
CA ALA A 127 5.55 1.60 -2.73
C ALA A 127 6.84 2.35 -2.34
N SER A 128 6.89 2.98 -1.16
CA SER A 128 8.06 3.77 -0.74
C SER A 128 9.32 2.91 -0.55
N PHE A 129 9.20 1.63 -0.16
CA PHE A 129 10.36 0.74 -0.10
C PHE A 129 10.94 0.47 -1.49
N VAL A 130 10.08 0.22 -2.48
CA VAL A 130 10.52 -0.04 -3.87
C VAL A 130 11.26 1.17 -4.41
N GLN A 131 10.70 2.37 -4.19
CA GLN A 131 11.34 3.64 -4.56
C GLN A 131 12.72 3.80 -3.92
N ALA A 132 12.82 3.60 -2.60
CA ALA A 132 14.07 3.70 -1.86
C ALA A 132 15.11 2.66 -2.33
N ARG A 133 14.69 1.41 -2.55
CA ARG A 133 15.58 0.30 -2.92
C ARG A 133 16.21 0.48 -4.29
N ILE A 134 15.48 0.98 -5.27
CA ILE A 134 16.02 1.18 -6.63
C ILE A 134 16.65 2.57 -6.82
N GLY A 135 16.68 3.40 -5.78
CA GLY A 135 17.18 4.78 -5.87
C GLY A 135 16.33 5.66 -6.79
N LEU A 136 15.02 5.39 -6.89
CA LEU A 136 14.13 6.15 -7.77
C LEU A 136 13.92 7.56 -7.23
N LYS A 137 14.40 8.56 -7.99
CA LYS A 137 14.17 9.96 -7.68
C LYS A 137 12.70 10.31 -7.81
N LYS A 138 12.20 11.15 -6.90
CA LYS A 138 10.85 11.70 -6.98
C LYS A 138 10.68 12.46 -8.30
N ARG A 139 9.59 12.19 -9.00
CA ARG A 139 9.18 12.91 -10.21
C ARG A 139 7.91 13.71 -9.90
N PRO A 140 7.62 14.79 -10.64
CA PRO A 140 6.33 15.46 -10.58
C PRO A 140 5.18 14.51 -10.91
N LEU A 141 3.95 14.93 -10.59
CA LEU A 141 2.75 14.24 -11.06
C LEU A 141 2.78 14.16 -12.59
N LEU A 142 2.25 13.07 -13.12
CA LEU A 142 2.10 12.93 -14.57
C LEU A 142 1.10 13.98 -15.06
N ASP A 143 1.46 14.67 -16.13
CA ASP A 143 0.53 15.56 -16.82
C ASP A 143 -0.24 14.79 -17.90
N ALA A 144 -1.24 15.45 -18.48
CA ALA A 144 -2.05 14.87 -19.54
C ALA A 144 -1.22 14.49 -20.77
N ALA A 145 -0.12 15.20 -21.07
CA ALA A 145 0.73 14.91 -22.22
C ALA A 145 1.55 13.62 -22.01
N VAL A 146 1.93 13.32 -20.76
CA VAL A 146 2.62 12.07 -20.41
C VAL A 146 1.65 10.88 -20.39
N ILE A 147 0.41 11.08 -19.94
CA ILE A 147 -0.62 10.02 -19.89
C ILE A 147 -1.18 9.73 -21.30
N ASN A 148 -1.40 10.77 -22.12
CA ASN A 148 -1.95 10.64 -23.45
C ASN A 148 -0.87 10.30 -24.48
N HIS A 149 -0.51 9.01 -24.54
CA HIS A 149 0.42 8.48 -25.53
C HIS A 149 -0.05 8.61 -27.00
N ALA A 150 -1.31 8.99 -27.23
CA ALA A 150 -1.87 9.19 -28.57
C ALA A 150 -1.69 10.61 -29.14
N GLY A 151 -1.09 11.53 -28.38
CA GLY A 151 -0.87 12.92 -28.79
C GLY A 151 -2.12 13.82 -28.70
N PRO A 152 -2.02 15.12 -29.04
CA PRO A 152 -3.11 16.10 -28.90
C PRO A 152 -4.36 15.82 -29.75
N ALA A 153 -4.30 14.84 -30.65
CA ALA A 153 -5.29 14.60 -31.70
C ALA A 153 -6.41 13.60 -31.34
N SER A 154 -6.39 12.97 -30.16
CA SER A 154 -7.39 11.96 -29.78
C SER A 154 -8.51 12.47 -28.86
N LEU A 155 -8.61 13.78 -28.61
CA LEU A 155 -9.66 14.39 -27.78
C LEU A 155 -11.06 14.30 -28.41
N GLU A 156 -11.19 13.78 -29.63
CA GLU A 156 -12.48 13.55 -30.30
C GLU A 156 -13.27 12.39 -29.69
N ASN A 157 -12.59 11.45 -29.01
CA ASN A 157 -13.23 10.31 -28.36
C ASN A 157 -13.43 10.61 -26.87
N GLY A 158 -14.61 10.28 -26.33
CA GLY A 158 -14.90 10.37 -24.90
C GLY A 158 -14.05 9.41 -24.04
N GLY A 159 -14.18 9.52 -22.71
CA GLY A 159 -13.51 8.65 -21.74
C GLY A 159 -14.47 7.70 -21.03
N LEU A 160 -14.00 6.52 -20.65
CA LEU A 160 -14.74 5.57 -19.82
C LEU A 160 -14.12 5.52 -18.42
N ILE A 161 -14.93 5.77 -17.39
CA ILE A 161 -14.54 5.62 -15.98
C ILE A 161 -15.28 4.43 -15.40
N VAL A 162 -14.55 3.41 -14.96
CA VAL A 162 -15.12 2.21 -14.32
C VAL A 162 -14.87 2.25 -12.82
N VAL A 163 -15.95 2.27 -12.03
CA VAL A 163 -15.89 2.34 -10.57
C VAL A 163 -16.40 1.03 -9.97
N GLY A 164 -15.52 0.28 -9.30
CA GLY A 164 -15.87 -0.99 -8.64
C GLY A 164 -15.55 -1.06 -7.14
N SER A 165 -14.91 -0.04 -6.59
CA SER A 165 -14.53 -0.01 -5.16
C SER A 165 -15.73 0.39 -4.30
N TYR A 166 -15.92 -0.33 -3.19
CA TYR A 166 -17.05 -0.18 -2.27
C TYR A 166 -16.71 0.63 -1.00
N VAL A 167 -15.51 1.23 -0.92
CA VAL A 167 -15.09 1.98 0.26
C VAL A 167 -15.67 3.41 0.28
N PRO A 168 -15.90 4.00 1.47
CA PRO A 168 -16.55 5.31 1.59
C PRO A 168 -15.88 6.43 0.76
N LYS A 169 -14.55 6.39 0.64
CA LYS A 169 -13.81 7.38 -0.15
C LYS A 169 -14.15 7.32 -1.64
N THR A 170 -14.31 6.12 -2.21
CA THR A 170 -14.69 5.98 -3.62
C THR A 170 -16.12 6.48 -3.85
N THR A 171 -17.04 6.19 -2.91
CA THR A 171 -18.41 6.73 -2.98
C THR A 171 -18.43 8.26 -2.99
N ALA A 172 -17.64 8.91 -2.12
CA ALA A 172 -17.53 10.36 -2.12
C ALA A 172 -16.93 10.92 -3.42
N GLN A 173 -15.89 10.26 -3.97
CA GLN A 173 -15.30 10.66 -5.25
C GLN A 173 -16.28 10.53 -6.41
N LEU A 174 -17.05 9.43 -6.47
CA LEU A 174 -18.08 9.23 -7.48
C LEU A 174 -19.19 10.29 -7.36
N ALA A 175 -19.62 10.63 -6.16
CA ALA A 175 -20.63 11.68 -5.94
C ALA A 175 -20.17 13.06 -6.46
N GLU A 176 -18.89 13.41 -6.33
CA GLU A 176 -18.36 14.64 -6.94
C GLU A 176 -18.22 14.52 -8.46
N LEU A 177 -17.78 13.35 -8.96
CA LEU A 177 -17.63 13.10 -10.40
C LEU A 177 -18.96 13.25 -11.15
N MET A 178 -20.06 12.75 -10.57
CA MET A 178 -21.41 12.84 -11.17
C MET A 178 -21.96 14.27 -11.26
N LYS A 179 -21.30 15.27 -10.65
CA LYS A 179 -21.67 16.69 -10.77
C LYS A 179 -21.07 17.37 -12.00
N LEU A 180 -20.18 16.71 -12.72
CA LEU A 180 -19.56 17.25 -13.93
C LEU A 180 -20.50 17.15 -15.13
N ASP A 181 -20.48 18.18 -15.98
CA ASP A 181 -21.22 18.18 -17.24
C ASP A 181 -20.63 17.17 -18.24
N GLY A 182 -21.49 16.60 -19.09
CA GLY A 182 -21.07 15.67 -20.16
C GLY A 182 -20.73 14.26 -19.68
N LEU A 183 -21.11 13.89 -18.45
CA LEU A 183 -20.92 12.56 -17.89
C LEU A 183 -22.25 11.79 -17.84
N GLU A 184 -22.22 10.55 -18.34
CA GLU A 184 -23.33 9.62 -18.25
C GLU A 184 -22.97 8.49 -17.29
N GLY A 185 -23.80 8.31 -16.27
CA GLY A 185 -23.61 7.27 -15.25
C GLY A 185 -24.40 6.03 -15.58
N ILE A 186 -23.72 4.89 -15.71
CA ILE A 186 -24.34 3.58 -15.90
C ILE A 186 -24.06 2.75 -14.67
N GLU A 187 -25.09 2.51 -13.85
CA GLU A 187 -24.99 1.64 -12.66
C GLU A 187 -25.26 0.19 -13.04
N LEU A 188 -24.35 -0.70 -12.63
CA LEU A 188 -24.48 -2.14 -12.85
C LEU A 188 -24.75 -2.84 -11.52
N ASP A 189 -25.94 -3.42 -11.34
CA ASP A 189 -26.23 -4.24 -10.17
C ASP A 189 -25.40 -5.53 -10.20
N ALA A 190 -24.44 -5.63 -9.29
CA ALA A 190 -23.54 -6.77 -9.20
C ALA A 190 -24.29 -8.11 -9.01
N ARG A 191 -25.46 -8.11 -8.36
CA ARG A 191 -26.28 -9.32 -8.13
C ARG A 191 -26.90 -9.82 -9.42
N ASP A 192 -27.40 -8.91 -10.25
CA ASP A 192 -28.00 -9.26 -11.53
C ASP A 192 -26.95 -9.62 -12.60
N LEU A 193 -25.74 -9.05 -12.50
CA LEU A 193 -24.61 -9.45 -13.34
C LEU A 193 -24.14 -10.88 -13.07
N ILE A 194 -24.12 -11.32 -11.81
CA ILE A 194 -23.68 -12.69 -11.49
C ILE A 194 -24.75 -13.74 -11.81
N ASP A 195 -26.03 -13.36 -11.82
CA ASP A 195 -27.15 -14.23 -12.23
C ASP A 195 -27.16 -14.47 -13.75
N PRO A 196 -26.90 -15.70 -14.24
CA PRO A 196 -26.86 -15.98 -15.68
C PRO A 196 -28.16 -15.65 -16.42
N SER A 197 -29.31 -15.71 -15.74
CA SER A 197 -30.61 -15.44 -16.34
C SER A 197 -30.87 -13.94 -16.57
N LYS A 198 -30.19 -13.07 -15.82
CA LYS A 198 -30.37 -11.60 -15.87
C LYS A 198 -29.21 -10.87 -16.53
N ARG A 199 -28.01 -11.45 -16.51
CA ARG A 199 -26.77 -10.85 -17.03
C ARG A 199 -26.93 -10.25 -18.43
N GLY A 200 -27.59 -10.97 -19.34
CA GLY A 200 -27.79 -10.50 -20.71
C GLY A 200 -28.58 -9.19 -20.80
N GLY A 201 -29.63 -9.06 -19.97
CA GLY A 201 -30.45 -7.83 -19.91
C GLY A 201 -29.68 -6.65 -19.31
N VAL A 202 -28.92 -6.89 -18.24
CA VAL A 202 -28.08 -5.85 -17.61
C VAL A 202 -27.01 -5.34 -18.57
N LEU A 203 -26.31 -6.24 -19.28
CA LEU A 203 -25.29 -5.85 -20.25
C LEU A 203 -25.86 -5.12 -21.47
N ALA A 204 -27.04 -5.52 -21.95
CA ALA A 204 -27.70 -4.84 -23.06
C ALA A 204 -28.10 -3.40 -22.68
N ALA A 205 -28.68 -3.21 -21.50
CA ALA A 205 -29.07 -1.89 -20.99
C ALA A 205 -27.88 -0.94 -20.77
N ALA A 206 -26.70 -1.49 -20.49
CA ALA A 206 -25.47 -0.72 -20.30
C ALA A 206 -24.79 -0.28 -21.61
N LEU A 207 -25.27 -0.75 -22.77
CA LEU A 207 -24.71 -0.46 -24.08
C LEU A 207 -25.61 0.45 -24.94
N THR A 208 -26.77 0.83 -24.42
CA THR A 208 -27.82 1.62 -25.10
C THR A 208 -28.01 2.95 -24.41
#